data_AF-A0A934U9V2-F1
#
_entry.id   AF-A0A934U9V2-F1
#
_cell.length_a   1.000
_cell.length_b   1.000
_cell.length_c   1.000
_cell.angle_alpha   90.00
_cell.angle_beta   90.00
_cell.angle_gamma   90.00
#
_symmetry.space_group_name_H-M   'P 1'
#
loop_
_entity.id
_entity.type
_entity.pdbx_description
1 polymer ?
#
loop_
_entity_poly.entity_id
_entity_poly.type
_entity_poly.pdbx_seq_one_letter_code
_entity_poly.pdbx_strand_id
1 'polypeptide(L)' 'MATERVRIEVVIGPDGSVTAETHRAVGEECLPYIQVLEDLLDATTVDSSYTDDWWKSAPVQVRTDESAHITARDGLG' A
#
# COMPACT_ATOMS: atom_id res chain seq x y z
N MET A 1 -5.87 -3.87 21.59
CA MET A 1 -4.64 -3.87 20.78
C MET A 1 -4.30 -2.43 20.49
N ALA A 2 -3.19 -1.89 20.98
CA ALA A 2 -2.78 -0.54 20.63
C ALA A 2 -2.21 -0.59 19.20
N THR A 3 -2.85 0.08 18.25
CA THR A 3 -2.27 0.28 16.92
C THR A 3 -0.99 1.09 17.11
N GLU A 4 0.15 0.51 16.72
CA GLU A 4 1.42 1.21 16.77
C GLU A 4 1.34 2.41 15.81
N ARG A 5 1.67 3.61 16.30
CA ARG A 5 1.49 4.84 15.51
C ARG A 5 2.58 4.95 14.45
N VAL A 6 2.18 5.32 13.23
CA VAL A 6 3.10 5.72 12.17
C VAL A 6 3.91 6.92 12.63
N ARG A 7 5.22 6.90 12.35
CA ARG A 7 6.14 8.00 12.60
C ARG A 7 6.73 8.43 11.28
N ILE A 8 6.71 9.72 11.00
CA ILE A 8 7.39 10.30 9.84
C ILE A 8 8.60 11.07 10.36
N GLU A 9 9.79 10.73 9.86
CA GLU A 9 11.00 11.51 10.05
C GLU A 9 11.18 12.43 8.86
N VAL A 10 11.42 13.72 9.12
CA VAL A 10 11.58 14.74 8.08
C VAL A 10 12.92 15.44 8.28
N VAL A 11 13.72 15.50 7.22
CA VAL A 11 14.99 16.23 7.19
C VAL A 11 14.91 17.34 6.16
N ILE A 12 15.24 18.55 6.60
CA ILE A 12 15.25 19.76 5.78
C ILE A 12 16.70 20.14 5.52
N GLY A 13 17.10 20.13 4.25
CA GLY A 13 18.41 20.57 3.79
C GLY A 13 18.56 22.09 3.84
N PRO A 14 19.80 22.60 3.88
CA PRO A 14 20.07 24.04 3.89
C PRO A 14 19.67 24.74 2.57
N ASP A 15 19.48 23.98 1.50
CA ASP A 15 18.97 24.41 0.19
C ASP A 15 17.43 24.36 0.08
N GLY A 16 16.75 23.97 1.16
CA GLY A 16 15.30 23.79 1.19
C GLY A 16 14.83 22.44 0.66
N SER A 17 15.74 21.52 0.31
CA SER A 17 15.37 20.15 -0.02
C SER A 17 14.71 19.46 1.19
N VAL A 18 13.66 18.68 0.94
CA VAL A 18 12.98 17.90 1.98
C VAL A 18 13.12 16.43 1.65
N THR A 19 13.53 15.65 2.64
CA THR A 19 13.46 14.19 2.61
C THR A 19 12.58 13.71 3.76
N ALA A 20 11.77 12.69 3.49
CA ALA A 20 10.86 12.13 4.47
C ALA A 20 10.92 10.60 4.47
N GLU A 21 11.05 10.01 5.66
CA GLU A 21 11.01 8.56 5.87
C GLU A 21 9.80 8.19 6.74
N THR A 22 8.96 7.28 6.24
CA THR A 22 7.79 6.80 6.97
C THR A 22 8.13 5.47 7.64
N HIS A 23 8.04 5.43 8.97
CA HIS A 23 8.26 4.21 9.73
C HIS A 23 6.95 3.58 10.16
N ARG A 24 6.92 2.24 10.14
CA ARG A 24 5.76 1.41 10.51
C ARG A 24 4.58 1.54 9.53
N ALA A 25 4.86 1.97 8.31
CA ALA A 25 3.97 1.87 7.16
C ALA A 25 4.78 1.24 6.01
N VAL A 26 4.16 0.40 5.21
CA VAL A 26 4.79 -0.26 4.05
C VAL A 26 3.84 -0.29 2.86
N GLY A 27 4.40 -0.26 1.65
CA GLY A 27 3.60 -0.30 0.42
C GLY A 27 2.56 0.82 0.37
N GLU A 28 1.32 0.48 0.01
CA GLU A 28 0.20 1.42 -0.16
C GLU A 28 -0.12 2.27 1.07
N GLU A 29 0.25 1.81 2.28
CA GLU A 29 0.06 2.56 3.52
C GLU A 29 0.90 3.85 3.56
N CYS A 30 1.96 3.95 2.74
CA CYS A 30 2.80 5.15 2.64
C CYS A 30 2.16 6.26 1.80
N LEU A 31 1.30 5.95 0.82
CA LEU A 31 0.78 6.92 -0.15
C LEU A 31 0.01 8.08 0.47
N PRO A 32 -0.88 7.88 1.46
CA PRO A 32 -1.64 8.99 2.04
C PRO A 32 -0.75 10.04 2.72
N TYR A 33 0.44 9.64 3.18
CA TYR A 33 1.36 10.54 3.87
C TYR A 33 2.09 11.48 2.89
N ILE A 34 2.17 11.13 1.61
CA ILE A 34 2.73 12.01 0.58
C ILE A 34 1.89 13.29 0.49
N GLN A 35 0.57 13.17 0.33
CA GLN A 35 -0.32 14.34 0.28
C GLN A 35 -0.25 15.19 1.56
N VAL A 36 -0.22 14.54 2.73
CA VAL A 36 -0.10 15.26 4.01
C VAL A 36 1.20 16.08 4.06
N LEU A 37 2.31 15.54 3.56
CA LEU A 37 3.59 16.25 3.52
C LEU A 37 3.58 17.38 2.49
N GLU A 38 2.99 17.18 1.31
CA GLU A 38 2.84 18.22 0.29
C GLU A 38 2.02 19.40 0.81
N ASP A 39 0.88 19.12 1.47
CA ASP A 39 0.01 20.14 2.06
C ASP A 39 0.68 20.89 3.22
N LEU A 40 1.41 20.18 4.10
CA LEU A 40 2.06 20.80 5.27
C LEU A 40 3.27 21.65 4.89
N LEU A 41 3.97 21.25 3.83
CA LEU A 41 5.23 21.86 3.44
C LEU A 41 5.08 22.81 2.24
N ASP A 42 3.88 22.91 1.67
CA ASP A 42 3.58 23.61 0.41
C ASP A 42 4.58 23.19 -0.70
N ALA A 43 4.75 21.88 -0.84
CA ALA A 43 5.80 21.25 -1.64
C ALA A 43 5.22 20.24 -2.64
N THR A 44 6.05 19.79 -3.58
CA THR A 44 5.70 18.72 -4.53
C THR A 44 6.75 17.61 -4.47
N THR A 45 6.29 16.37 -4.39
CA THR A 45 7.14 15.19 -4.36
C THR A 45 7.79 14.97 -5.72
N VAL A 46 9.11 15.01 -5.78
CA VAL A 46 9.88 14.80 -7.01
C VAL A 46 10.26 13.33 -7.23
N ASP A 47 10.39 12.55 -6.16
CA ASP A 47 10.70 11.13 -6.18
C ASP A 47 10.19 10.47 -4.89
N SER A 48 9.74 9.22 -4.98
CA SER A 48 9.48 8.40 -3.80
C SER A 48 9.86 6.95 -4.10
N SER A 49 10.63 6.32 -3.22
CA SER A 49 11.03 4.91 -3.32
C SER A 49 9.89 3.97 -2.89
N TYR A 50 8.75 4.09 -3.59
CA TYR A 50 7.51 3.35 -3.33
C TYR A 50 7.58 1.86 -3.75
N THR A 51 8.72 1.38 -4.27
CA THR A 51 8.71 0.21 -5.16
C THR A 51 9.21 -1.10 -4.56
N ASP A 52 9.73 -1.15 -3.33
CA ASP A 52 10.29 -2.40 -2.79
C ASP A 52 9.28 -3.28 -2.02
N ASP A 53 8.18 -2.71 -1.50
CA ASP A 53 7.24 -3.41 -0.61
C ASP A 53 5.84 -3.65 -1.20
N TRP A 54 5.63 -3.35 -2.50
CA TRP A 54 4.36 -3.57 -3.20
C TRP A 54 3.83 -5.02 -3.07
N TRP A 55 4.73 -6.01 -2.98
CA TRP A 55 4.38 -7.42 -2.85
C TRP A 55 3.92 -7.82 -1.43
N LYS A 56 4.23 -7.04 -0.39
CA LYS A 56 3.82 -7.35 0.99
C LYS A 56 2.36 -7.04 1.26
N SER A 57 1.73 -6.20 0.44
CA SER A 57 0.34 -5.75 0.59
C SER A 57 -0.67 -6.56 -0.23
N ALA A 58 -0.24 -7.49 -1.09
CA ALA A 58 -1.17 -8.28 -1.89
C ALA A 58 -1.91 -9.31 -1.01
N PRO A 59 -3.25 -9.20 -0.82
CA PRO A 59 -3.99 -10.29 -0.21
C PRO A 59 -3.90 -11.49 -1.15
N VAL A 60 -3.32 -12.60 -0.69
CA VAL A 60 -3.46 -13.91 -1.34
C VAL A 60 -4.96 -14.24 -1.31
N GLN A 61 -5.66 -13.95 -2.39
CA GLN A 61 -7.01 -14.41 -2.63
C GLN A 61 -6.90 -15.92 -2.94
N VAL A 62 -6.89 -16.76 -1.91
CA VAL A 62 -7.13 -18.20 -2.08
C VAL A 62 -8.54 -18.34 -2.61
N ARG A 63 -8.67 -18.49 -3.93
CA ARG A 63 -9.88 -19.00 -4.53
C ARG A 63 -10.03 -20.45 -4.06
N THR A 64 -10.83 -20.66 -3.03
CA THR A 64 -11.40 -22.00 -2.78
C THR A 64 -12.32 -22.28 -3.95
N ASP A 65 -11.87 -23.17 -4.82
CA ASP A 65 -12.65 -23.77 -5.89
C ASP A 65 -13.91 -24.40 -5.27
N GLU A 66 -15.04 -23.68 -5.35
CA GLU A 66 -16.33 -24.25 -4.97
C GLU A 66 -16.81 -25.10 -6.16
N SER A 67 -16.76 -26.40 -5.96
CA SER A 67 -17.02 -27.45 -6.93
C SER A 67 -18.32 -27.23 -7.70
N ALA A 68 -18.23 -26.98 -9.00
CA ALA A 68 -19.39 -27.00 -9.88
C ALA A 68 -19.88 -28.45 -10.05
N HIS A 69 -21.01 -28.78 -9.41
CA HIS A 69 -21.70 -30.05 -9.62
C HIS A 69 -22.43 -30.05 -10.96
N ILE A 70 -21.84 -30.70 -11.98
CA ILE A 70 -22.46 -30.90 -13.29
C ILE A 70 -23.22 -32.23 -13.27
N THR A 71 -24.55 -32.19 -13.24
CA THR A 71 -25.38 -33.36 -13.57
C THR A 71 -25.67 -33.38 -15.06
N ALA A 72 -25.16 -34.40 -15.75
CA ALA A 72 -25.60 -34.70 -17.10
C ALA A 72 -27.10 -35.01 -17.07
N ARG A 73 -27.86 -34.36 -17.95
CA ARG A 73 -29.27 -34.69 -18.19
C ARG A 73 -29.29 -36.11 -18.76
N ASP A 74 -29.91 -37.06 -18.07
CA ASP A 74 -30.20 -38.37 -18.63
C ASP A 74 -31.11 -38.19 -19.84
N GLY A 75 -30.50 -38.28 -21.02
CA GLY A 75 -31.16 -38.46 -22.29
C GLY A 75 -31.09 -39.94 -22.68
N LEU A 76 -32.11 -40.69 -22.31
CA LEU A 76 -32.56 -41.95 -22.91
C LEU A 76 -34.04 -42.05 -22.52
N GLY A 77 -35.02 -42.19 -23.39
CA GLY A 77 -35.08 -42.73 -24.75
C GLY A 77 -36.49 -43.29 -24.87
#